data_AF-W6MH90-F1
#
_entry.id   AF-W6MH90-F1
#
_cell.length_a   1.000
_cell.length_b   1.000
_cell.length_c   1.000
_cell.angle_alpha   90.00
_cell.angle_beta   90.00
_cell.angle_gamma   90.00
#
_symmetry.space_group_name_H-M   'P 1'
#
loop_
_entity.id
_entity.type
_entity.pdbx_description
1 polymer ?
#
loop_
_entity_poly.entity_id
_entity_poly.type
_entity_poly.pdbx_seq_one_letter_code
_entity_poly.pdbx_strand_id
1 'polypeptide(L)'
;MSLFLLNNNGLEVEANPQKIAMAEVQYDAMKATFDITKCIPGEYGEADLHKGEQTCIDRCVIKFMSANRIIGLYAQKVRLDVDSLKAHEIIKEKYCKVEILGGIQSQRITDSHPSNMQCT
;
A
#
# COMPACT_ATOMS: atom_id res chain seq x y z
N MET A 1 41.51 3.49 -2.34
CA MET A 1 41.44 3.10 -3.76
C MET A 1 40.07 2.52 -4.07
N SER A 2 39.16 3.32 -4.61
CA SER A 2 38.08 2.92 -5.54
C SER A 2 37.32 4.16 -5.99
N LEU A 3 38.10 5.16 -6.42
CA LEU A 3 37.63 6.36 -7.10
C LEU A 3 37.36 6.02 -8.59
N PHE A 4 36.59 4.96 -8.86
CA PHE A 4 36.39 4.38 -10.20
C PHE A 4 34.94 3.99 -10.55
N LEU A 5 33.96 4.27 -9.69
CA LEU A 5 32.54 4.08 -10.02
C LEU A 5 31.82 5.36 -10.47
N LEU A 6 32.54 6.48 -10.60
CA LEU A 6 32.03 7.70 -11.20
C LEU A 6 32.54 7.83 -12.64
N ASN A 7 32.17 6.90 -13.52
CA ASN A 7 32.23 7.14 -14.96
C ASN A 7 30.85 6.98 -15.56
N ASN A 8 30.15 8.10 -15.59
CA ASN A 8 28.86 8.31 -16.23
C ASN A 8 28.90 7.86 -17.70
N ASN A 9 28.10 6.85 -18.01
CA ASN A 9 27.48 6.70 -19.33
C ASN A 9 26.04 6.21 -19.11
N GLY A 10 25.11 7.16 -19.05
CA GLY A 10 23.73 6.94 -19.51
C GLY A 10 22.70 6.37 -18.53
N LEU A 11 22.87 6.52 -17.22
CA LEU A 11 21.72 6.45 -16.31
C LEU A 11 21.42 7.85 -15.79
N GLU A 12 20.98 8.72 -16.70
CA GLU A 12 19.77 9.45 -16.34
C GLU A 12 18.76 8.37 -15.98
N VAL A 13 18.62 8.06 -14.68
CA VAL A 13 17.34 7.59 -14.18
C VAL A 13 16.46 8.81 -14.36
N GLU A 14 16.03 9.05 -15.60
CA GLU A 14 14.95 9.96 -15.90
C GLU A 14 13.79 9.31 -15.15
N ALA A 15 13.55 9.85 -13.95
CA ALA A 15 12.63 9.29 -12.99
C ALA A 15 11.25 9.56 -13.58
N ASN A 16 10.82 8.66 -14.47
CA ASN A 16 9.57 8.82 -15.17
C ASN A 16 8.49 8.93 -14.08
N PRO A 17 7.73 10.04 -14.03
CA PRO A 17 6.84 10.31 -12.90
C PRO A 17 5.80 9.21 -12.73
N GLN A 18 5.41 8.53 -13.81
CA GLN A 18 4.49 7.39 -13.78
C GLN A 18 5.12 6.18 -13.08
N LYS A 19 6.43 5.98 -13.25
CA LYS A 19 7.16 4.89 -12.60
C LYS A 19 7.34 5.09 -11.11
N ILE A 20 7.44 6.35 -10.69
CA ILE A 20 7.49 6.70 -9.27
C ILE A 20 6.11 6.48 -8.64
N ALA A 21 5.04 6.96 -9.29
CA ALA A 21 3.67 6.78 -8.80
C ALA A 21 3.29 5.31 -8.59
N MET A 22 3.65 4.42 -9.53
CA MET A 22 3.41 2.98 -9.36
C MET A 22 4.29 2.32 -8.28
N ALA A 23 5.50 2.84 -8.06
CA ALA A 23 6.36 2.38 -6.97
C ALA A 23 5.81 2.82 -5.60
N GLU A 24 5.24 4.02 -5.51
CA GLU A 24 4.55 4.52 -4.32
C GLU A 24 3.35 3.63 -3.96
N VAL A 25 2.53 3.24 -4.94
CA VAL A 25 1.41 2.31 -4.71
C VAL A 25 1.87 0.96 -4.19
N GLN A 26 2.95 0.41 -4.75
CA GLN A 26 3.52 -0.85 -4.27
C GLN A 26 4.05 -0.73 -2.84
N TYR A 27 4.70 0.40 -2.53
CA TYR A 27 5.19 0.69 -1.19
C TYR A 27 4.05 0.79 -0.19
N ASP A 28 2.98 1.53 -0.51
CA ASP A 28 1.81 1.68 0.35
C ASP A 28 1.09 0.34 0.59
N ALA A 29 0.96 -0.49 -0.44
CA ALA A 29 0.42 -1.84 -0.31
C ALA A 29 1.27 -2.72 0.62
N MET A 30 2.59 -2.67 0.52
CA MET A 30 3.48 -3.40 1.42
C MET A 30 3.41 -2.85 2.85
N LYS A 31 3.41 -1.52 3.02
CA LYS A 31 3.32 -0.85 4.31
C LYS A 31 2.06 -1.25 5.08
N ALA A 32 0.91 -1.30 4.41
CA ALA A 32 -0.36 -1.66 5.02
C ALA A 32 -0.40 -3.10 5.56
N THR A 33 0.50 -3.97 5.12
CA THR A 33 0.55 -5.36 5.60
C THR A 33 1.34 -5.52 6.90
N PHE A 34 2.13 -4.53 7.32
CA PHE A 34 2.92 -4.66 8.55
C PHE A 34 2.12 -4.26 9.79
N ASP A 35 1.95 -5.20 10.72
CA ASP A 35 1.36 -4.96 12.04
C ASP A 35 2.24 -5.56 13.15
N ILE A 36 2.37 -4.83 14.27
CA ILE A 36 3.21 -5.15 15.44
C ILE A 36 2.41 -5.65 16.64
N THR A 37 1.07 -5.67 16.58
CA THR A 37 0.19 -5.94 17.73
C THR A 37 0.28 -7.36 18.32
N LYS A 38 0.87 -8.33 17.60
CA LYS A 38 0.79 -9.75 17.99
C LYS A 38 1.80 -10.21 19.03
N CYS A 39 3.03 -9.72 18.95
CA CYS A 39 4.15 -10.27 19.74
C CYS A 39 4.61 -9.37 20.86
N ILE A 40 4.11 -8.14 20.93
CA ILE A 40 4.50 -7.15 21.94
C ILE A 40 3.24 -6.82 22.76
N PRO A 41 3.20 -7.16 24.05
CA PRO A 41 2.08 -6.80 24.92
C PRO A 41 2.05 -5.28 25.14
N GLY A 42 0.87 -4.74 25.43
CA GLY A 42 0.71 -3.31 25.72
C GLY A 42 1.25 -2.89 27.08
N GLU A 43 1.46 -3.84 27.99
CA GLU A 43 2.12 -3.62 29.28
C GLU A 43 3.61 -3.91 29.14
N TYR A 44 4.41 -2.84 29.16
CA TYR A 44 5.87 -2.91 29.05
C TYR A 44 6.49 -2.99 30.45
N GLY A 45 7.16 -4.10 30.75
CA GLY A 45 7.94 -4.24 31.98
C GLY A 45 9.36 -3.69 31.85
N GLU A 46 9.99 -3.92 30.69
CA GLU A 46 11.39 -3.60 30.41
C GLU A 46 11.52 -3.07 28.97
N ALA A 47 12.63 -2.38 28.66
CA ALA A 47 12.88 -1.84 27.32
C ALA A 47 13.36 -2.90 26.32
N ASP A 48 13.95 -3.98 26.81
CA ASP A 48 14.50 -5.05 25.99
C ASP A 48 13.48 -6.16 25.75
N LEU A 49 13.51 -6.72 24.54
CA LEU A 49 12.64 -7.83 24.18
C LEU A 49 13.07 -9.10 24.90
N HIS A 50 12.12 -9.73 25.58
CA HIS A 50 12.35 -11.03 26.19
C HIS A 50 12.54 -12.11 25.11
N LYS A 51 13.23 -13.20 25.44
CA LYS A 51 13.45 -14.34 24.52
C LYS A 51 12.13 -14.90 23.93
N GLY A 52 11.04 -14.84 24.71
CA GLY A 52 9.70 -15.22 24.26
C GLY A 52 9.19 -14.31 23.13
N GLU A 53 9.36 -13.00 23.26
CA GLU A 53 8.94 -12.00 22.29
C GLU A 53 9.80 -12.05 21.03
N GLN A 54 11.13 -12.17 21.17
CA GLN A 54 12.04 -12.34 20.03
C GLN A 54 11.66 -13.56 19.19
N THR A 55 11.50 -14.72 19.82
CA THR A 55 11.12 -15.95 19.10
C THR A 55 9.66 -15.93 18.61
N CYS A 56 8.77 -15.14 19.22
CA CYS A 56 7.43 -14.87 18.69
C CYS A 56 7.51 -14.11 17.38
N ILE A 57 8.31 -13.04 17.31
CA ILE A 57 8.44 -12.17 16.13
C ILE A 57 8.85 -12.99 14.91
N ASP A 58 9.89 -13.82 15.03
CA ASP A 58 10.34 -14.68 13.93
C ASP A 58 9.23 -15.60 13.40
N ARG A 59 8.50 -16.25 14.32
CA ARG A 59 7.37 -17.11 13.98
C ARG A 59 6.19 -16.33 13.40
N CYS A 60 5.96 -15.11 13.88
CA CYS A 60 4.88 -14.24 13.43
C CYS A 60 5.11 -13.79 12.00
N VAL A 61 6.32 -13.33 11.66
CA VAL A 61 6.68 -12.89 10.30
C VAL A 61 6.53 -14.03 9.29
N ILE A 62 7.02 -15.24 9.62
CA ILE A 62 6.89 -16.42 8.75
C ILE A 62 5.41 -16.75 8.48
N LYS A 63 4.59 -16.80 9.54
CA LYS A 63 3.16 -17.10 9.43
C LYS A 63 2.41 -16.01 8.65
N PHE A 64 2.72 -14.75 8.94
CA PHE A 64 2.09 -13.61 8.30
C PHE A 64 2.37 -13.59 6.80
N MET A 65 3.63 -13.70 6.39
CA MET A 65 4.00 -13.67 4.97
C MET A 65 3.43 -14.88 4.21
N SER A 66 3.41 -16.05 4.84
CA SER A 66 2.77 -17.25 4.27
C SER A 66 1.26 -17.06 4.10
N ALA A 67 0.57 -16.53 5.11
CA ALA A 67 -0.85 -16.24 5.04
C ALA A 67 -1.17 -15.16 3.98
N ASN A 68 -0.39 -14.08 3.94
CA ASN A 68 -0.54 -13.00 2.96
C ASN A 68 -0.45 -13.54 1.52
N ARG A 69 0.54 -14.41 1.25
CA ARG A 69 0.65 -15.09 -0.06
C ARG A 69 -0.57 -15.94 -0.39
N ILE A 70 -1.05 -16.76 0.54
CA ILE A 70 -2.21 -17.66 0.31
C ILE A 70 -3.48 -16.84 0.07
N ILE A 71 -3.72 -15.81 0.88
CA ILE A 71 -4.88 -14.93 0.75
C ILE A 71 -4.80 -14.16 -0.58
N GLY A 72 -3.63 -13.65 -0.96
CA GLY A 72 -3.42 -12.97 -2.24
C GLY A 72 -3.74 -13.87 -3.44
N LEU A 73 -3.28 -15.12 -3.43
CA LEU A 73 -3.60 -16.09 -4.49
C LEU A 73 -5.09 -16.43 -4.52
N TYR A 74 -5.72 -16.55 -3.35
CA TYR A 74 -7.15 -16.80 -3.27
C TYR A 74 -7.97 -15.61 -3.79
N ALA A 75 -7.60 -14.38 -3.42
CA ALA A 75 -8.26 -13.16 -3.87
C ALA A 75 -8.19 -13.01 -5.40
N GLN A 76 -7.04 -13.31 -6.01
CA GLN A 76 -6.88 -13.35 -7.46
C GLN A 76 -7.73 -14.45 -8.12
N LYS A 77 -7.82 -15.63 -7.49
CA LYS A 77 -8.66 -16.74 -7.98
C LYS A 77 -10.15 -16.38 -7.97
N VAL A 78 -10.61 -15.67 -6.94
CA VAL A 78 -12.01 -15.25 -6.78
C VAL A 78 -12.34 -13.98 -7.56
N ARG A 79 -11.32 -13.27 -8.09
CA ARG A 79 -11.46 -11.95 -8.74
C ARG A 79 -12.11 -10.92 -7.82
N LEU A 80 -11.55 -10.78 -6.63
CA LEU A 80 -11.87 -9.67 -5.72
C LEU A 80 -11.25 -8.37 -6.26
N ASP A 81 -12.02 -7.67 -7.08
CA ASP A 81 -11.69 -6.34 -7.62
C ASP A 81 -12.36 -5.23 -6.81
N VAL A 82 -11.89 -3.98 -6.95
CA VAL A 82 -12.39 -2.79 -6.21
C VAL A 82 -13.91 -2.60 -6.38
N ASP A 83 -14.47 -3.06 -7.50
CA ASP A 83 -15.91 -2.99 -7.80
C ASP A 83 -16.75 -4.01 -7.02
N SER A 84 -16.14 -5.06 -6.46
CA SER A 84 -16.84 -6.06 -5.66
C SER A 84 -17.17 -5.57 -4.23
N LEU A 85 -16.63 -4.42 -3.81
CA LEU A 85 -16.92 -3.80 -2.53
C LEU A 85 -18.12 -2.85 -2.66
N LYS A 86 -19.31 -3.30 -2.28
CA LYS A 86 -20.56 -2.49 -2.23
C LYS A 86 -20.41 -1.17 -1.47
N ALA A 87 -19.50 -1.11 -0.49
CA ALA A 87 -19.20 0.12 0.24
C ALA A 87 -18.61 1.22 -0.65
N HIS A 88 -17.85 0.83 -1.67
CA HIS A 88 -17.26 1.75 -2.63
C HIS A 88 -18.33 2.37 -3.55
N GLU A 89 -19.41 1.66 -3.86
CA GLU A 89 -20.56 2.21 -4.59
C GLU A 89 -21.27 3.32 -3.78
N ILE A 90 -21.49 3.09 -2.48
CA ILE A 90 -22.14 4.06 -1.59
C ILE A 90 -21.29 5.31 -1.42
N ILE A 91 -19.97 5.14 -1.29
CA ILE A 91 -19.02 6.25 -1.17
C ILE A 91 -19.01 7.03 -2.49
N LYS A 92 -18.81 6.36 -3.65
CA LYS A 92 -18.93 6.97 -4.99
C LYS A 92 -20.21 7.78 -5.08
N GLU A 93 -21.37 7.21 -4.79
CA GLU A 93 -22.64 7.91 -4.92
C GLU A 93 -22.73 9.19 -4.05
N LYS A 94 -22.19 9.16 -2.82
CA LYS A 94 -22.20 10.30 -1.90
C LYS A 94 -21.26 11.43 -2.30
N TYR A 95 -20.10 11.14 -2.88
CA TYR A 95 -19.12 12.19 -3.25
C TYR A 95 -19.16 12.55 -4.75
N CYS A 96 -19.59 11.64 -5.64
CA CYS A 96 -19.83 11.92 -7.08
C CYS A 96 -20.97 12.91 -7.30
N LYS A 97 -22.10 12.73 -6.61
CA LYS A 97 -23.32 13.50 -6.90
C LYS A 97 -23.19 14.97 -6.52
N VAL A 98 -22.21 15.32 -5.68
CA VAL A 98 -21.96 16.69 -5.27
C VAL A 98 -21.36 17.52 -6.41
N GLU A 99 -20.64 16.90 -7.37
CA GLU A 99 -20.01 17.61 -8.49
C GLU A 99 -20.97 17.98 -9.64
N ILE A 100 -22.14 17.33 -9.77
CA ILE A 100 -23.03 17.52 -10.95
C ILE A 100 -23.93 18.76 -10.82
N LEU A 101 -24.14 19.33 -9.63
CA LEU A 101 -25.01 20.51 -9.44
C LEU A 101 -24.30 21.86 -9.62
N GLY A 102 -23.02 21.88 -9.97
CA GLY A 102 -22.25 23.07 -10.32
C GLY A 102 -21.46 22.85 -11.61
N GLY A 103 -21.89 23.44 -12.72
CA GLY A 103 -21.47 23.05 -14.06
C GLY A 103 -19.97 23.16 -14.41
N ILE A 104 -19.62 22.37 -15.45
CA ILE A 104 -18.54 22.51 -16.47
C ILE A 104 -17.19 21.80 -16.21
N GLN A 105 -17.07 20.64 -16.90
CA GLN A 105 -15.94 20.06 -17.66
C GLN A 105 -14.67 19.51 -16.97
N SER A 106 -14.53 18.19 -17.10
CA SER A 106 -13.33 17.42 -17.49
C SER A 106 -12.02 17.72 -16.75
N GLN A 107 -11.77 16.95 -15.69
CA GLN A 107 -10.40 16.65 -15.27
C GLN A 107 -10.19 15.14 -15.19
N ARG A 108 -9.08 14.74 -15.82
CA ARG A 108 -8.54 13.38 -15.84
C ARG A 108 -7.98 13.10 -14.44
N ILE A 109 -8.57 12.14 -13.74
CA ILE A 109 -8.10 11.74 -12.41
C ILE A 109 -6.90 10.83 -12.58
N THR A 110 -5.73 11.41 -12.41
CA THR A 110 -4.59 10.70 -11.88
C THR A 110 -4.70 10.77 -10.35
N ASP A 111 -4.27 9.72 -9.66
CA ASP A 111 -3.64 9.76 -8.32
C ASP A 111 -4.31 8.95 -7.18
N SER A 112 -3.44 8.19 -6.52
CA SER A 112 -3.63 7.09 -5.57
C SER A 112 -3.78 7.55 -4.10
N HIS A 113 -4.59 8.57 -3.85
CA HIS A 113 -4.85 9.05 -2.49
C HIS A 113 -6.34 9.37 -2.26
N PRO A 114 -6.87 9.16 -1.03
CA PRO A 114 -8.28 9.40 -0.70
C PRO A 114 -8.70 10.89 -0.75
N SER A 115 -7.82 11.77 -1.21
CA SER A 115 -8.05 13.21 -1.41
C SER A 115 -8.50 13.58 -2.83
N ASN A 116 -8.57 12.64 -3.77
CA ASN A 116 -8.94 12.94 -5.17
C ASN A 116 -9.93 11.93 -5.75
N MET A 117 -11.07 11.85 -5.08
CA MET A 117 -12.20 11.05 -5.49
C MET A 117 -13.02 11.81 -6.53
N GLN A 118 -12.50 11.92 -7.75
CA GLN A 118 -13.31 12.40 -8.86
C GLN A 118 -14.15 11.24 -9.42
N CYS A 119 -15.34 11.59 -9.84
CA CYS A 119 -16.31 10.64 -10.35
C CYS A 119 -16.50 10.87 -11.83
N THR A 120 -16.16 9.85 -12.62
CA THR A 120 -16.52 9.81 -14.05
C THR A 120 -18.02 9.76 -14.25
#